data_AF-A0A5J4P7Q9-F1
#
_entry.id   AF-A0A5J4P7Q9-F1
#
_cell.length_a   1.000
_cell.length_b   1.000
_cell.length_c   1.000
_cell.angle_alpha   90.00
_cell.angle_beta   90.00
_cell.angle_gamma   90.00
#
_symmetry.space_group_name_H-M   'P 1'
#
loop_
_entity.id
_entity.type
_entity.pdbx_description
1 polymer ?
#
loop_
_entity_poly.entity_id
_entity_poly.type
_entity_poly.pdbx_seq_one_letter_code
_entity_poly.pdbx_strand_id
1 'polypeptide(L)'
;MAQMKYKEFYFPLFGVKAEITIFQPQRKIVEYHVMLHITGDDNLTYEMQLTNVHKAFQELMTKEFLIGTVPVFKRYFLSDAANQATALKKKLETLPPCAVSIVQQSPLDGSKIALWAYLMSNVTVEAGELFTVSHNDYHHHWLAGKGVSAGNSEAQTRELLEDYEKMLAN
;
A
#
# COMPACT_ATOMS: atom_id res chain seq x y z
N MET A 1 12.90 -24.63 -6.44
CA MET A 1 11.57 -24.26 -5.89
C MET A 1 11.65 -22.83 -5.36
N ALA A 2 10.60 -22.03 -5.55
CA ALA A 2 10.52 -20.71 -4.92
C ALA A 2 10.44 -20.89 -3.39
N GLN A 3 11.17 -20.06 -2.64
CA GLN A 3 11.20 -20.13 -1.19
C GLN A 3 10.41 -18.96 -0.61
N MET A 4 9.45 -19.27 0.27
CA MET A 4 8.78 -18.27 1.09
C MET A 4 9.54 -18.12 2.41
N LYS A 5 9.82 -16.89 2.81
CA LYS A 5 10.47 -16.56 4.09
C LYS A 5 9.61 -15.57 4.85
N TYR A 6 9.69 -15.61 6.17
CA TYR A 6 8.95 -14.72 7.05
C TYR A 6 9.90 -13.92 7.93
N LYS A 7 9.59 -12.65 8.16
CA LYS A 7 10.28 -11.78 9.12
C LYS A 7 9.26 -10.99 9.91
N GLU A 8 9.59 -10.69 11.16
CA GLU A 8 8.83 -9.77 11.98
C GLU A 8 9.75 -8.67 12.51
N PHE A 9 9.22 -7.46 12.61
CA PHE A 9 9.88 -6.33 13.24
C PHE A 9 8.91 -5.65 14.20
N TYR A 10 9.43 -5.23 15.34
CA TYR A 10 8.71 -4.42 16.30
C TYR A 10 9.35 -3.05 16.32
N PHE A 11 8.53 -2.01 16.31
CA PHE A 11 8.94 -0.61 16.43
C PHE A 11 8.35 -0.04 17.72
N PRO A 12 8.96 -0.29 18.90
CA PRO A 12 8.38 0.08 20.18
C PRO A 12 8.13 1.58 20.32
N LEU A 13 8.99 2.41 19.72
CA LEU A 13 8.84 3.87 19.71
C LEU A 13 7.54 4.33 19.05
N PHE A 14 7.01 3.55 18.12
CA PHE A 14 5.78 3.84 17.38
C PHE A 14 4.61 2.96 17.83
N GLY A 15 4.85 1.94 18.66
CA GLY A 15 3.85 0.93 18.97
C GLY A 15 3.31 0.27 17.70
N VAL A 16 4.20 -0.21 16.81
CA VAL A 16 3.82 -0.87 15.56
C VAL A 16 4.59 -2.19 15.41
N LYS A 17 3.89 -3.24 14.98
CA LYS A 17 4.49 -4.48 14.48
C LYS A 17 4.41 -4.50 12.95
N ALA A 18 5.47 -4.97 12.32
CA ALA A 18 5.49 -5.29 10.90
C ALA A 18 5.72 -6.79 10.69
N GLU A 19 4.83 -7.44 9.96
CA GLU A 19 4.91 -8.84 9.55
C GLU A 19 5.19 -8.90 8.05
N ILE A 20 6.23 -9.64 7.65
CA ILE A 20 6.75 -9.59 6.29
C ILE A 20 6.82 -11.00 5.73
N THR A 21 6.11 -11.22 4.62
CA THR A 21 6.25 -12.42 3.80
C THR A 21 7.09 -12.07 2.58
N ILE A 22 8.15 -12.86 2.35
CA ILE A 22 9.10 -12.66 1.26
C ILE A 22 8.98 -13.84 0.30
N PHE A 23 8.63 -13.56 -0.94
CA PHE A 23 8.59 -14.54 -2.01
C PHE A 23 9.79 -14.32 -2.95
N GLN A 24 10.68 -15.32 -2.98
CA GLN A 24 11.91 -15.28 -3.77
C GLN A 24 11.92 -16.43 -4.79
N PRO A 25 11.52 -16.18 -6.05
CA PRO A 25 11.64 -17.15 -7.11
C PRO A 25 13.10 -17.31 -7.53
N GLN A 26 13.49 -18.50 -8.01
CA GLN A 26 14.84 -18.74 -8.51
C GLN A 26 15.12 -17.81 -9.72
N ARG A 27 15.91 -16.75 -9.49
CA ARG A 27 16.37 -15.74 -10.49
C ARG A 27 15.31 -14.76 -11.02
N LYS A 28 14.31 -14.41 -10.21
CA LYS A 28 13.35 -13.33 -10.55
C LYS A 28 13.37 -12.23 -9.48
N ILE A 29 12.49 -11.26 -9.65
CA ILE A 29 12.13 -10.26 -8.66
C ILE A 29 11.82 -10.92 -7.32
N VAL A 30 12.29 -10.30 -6.26
CA VAL A 30 11.84 -10.61 -4.90
C VAL A 30 10.65 -9.72 -4.58
N GLU A 31 9.57 -10.37 -4.14
CA GLU A 31 8.31 -9.76 -3.73
C GLU A 31 8.21 -9.76 -2.21
N TYR A 32 7.78 -8.64 -1.65
CA TYR A 32 7.63 -8.45 -0.21
C TYR A 32 6.21 -8.01 0.08
N HIS A 33 5.52 -8.75 0.93
CA HIS A 33 4.23 -8.35 1.48
C HIS A 33 4.42 -8.00 2.94
N VAL A 34 4.26 -6.72 3.25
CA VAL A 34 4.41 -6.17 4.60
C VAL A 34 3.02 -5.84 5.13
N MET A 35 2.66 -6.38 6.28
CA MET A 35 1.52 -5.94 7.06
C MET A 35 2.02 -5.16 8.28
N LEU A 36 1.52 -3.94 8.48
CA LEU A 36 1.78 -3.12 9.66
C LEU A 36 0.48 -2.93 10.44
N HIS A 37 0.58 -3.13 11.75
CA HIS A 37 -0.53 -3.04 12.70
C HIS A 37 -0.06 -2.34 13.97
N ILE A 38 -0.97 -1.65 14.64
CA ILE A 38 -0.69 -1.02 15.92
C ILE A 38 -0.54 -2.11 16.99
N THR A 39 0.56 -2.04 17.74
CA THR A 39 0.83 -2.84 18.94
C THR A 39 1.07 -1.86 20.08
N GLY A 40 -0.01 -1.38 20.69
CA GLY A 40 0.08 -0.31 21.67
C GLY A 40 -1.24 -0.03 22.36
N ASP A 41 -1.25 1.04 23.14
CA ASP A 41 -2.40 1.50 23.91
C ASP A 41 -3.60 1.86 23.01
N ASP A 42 -4.76 1.28 23.29
CA ASP A 42 -6.04 1.55 22.61
C ASP A 42 -6.45 3.04 22.68
N ASN A 43 -5.81 3.82 23.55
CA ASN A 43 -6.05 5.25 23.72
C ASN A 43 -5.42 6.14 22.63
N LEU A 44 -4.59 5.61 21.73
CA LEU A 44 -4.00 6.42 20.65
C LEU A 44 -5.08 6.92 19.68
N THR A 45 -5.07 8.23 19.38
CA THR A 45 -5.95 8.79 18.36
C THR A 45 -5.60 8.26 16.96
N TYR A 46 -6.54 8.36 16.03
CA TYR A 46 -6.33 7.96 14.65
C TYR A 46 -5.11 8.65 14.01
N GLU A 47 -4.91 9.94 14.26
CA GLU A 47 -3.82 10.75 13.71
C GLU A 47 -2.46 10.29 14.24
N MET A 48 -2.40 9.90 15.52
CA MET A 48 -1.22 9.32 16.14
C MET A 48 -0.92 7.95 15.51
N GLN A 49 -1.93 7.08 15.38
CA GLN A 49 -1.76 5.77 14.75
C GLN A 49 -1.33 5.88 13.28
N LEU A 50 -1.94 6.79 12.51
CA LEU A 50 -1.55 7.10 11.14
C LEU A 50 -0.08 7.52 11.06
N THR A 51 0.33 8.44 11.93
CA THR A 51 1.72 8.90 12.00
C THR A 51 2.67 7.76 12.34
N ASN A 52 2.31 6.93 13.32
CA ASN A 52 3.12 5.81 13.79
C ASN A 52 3.30 4.75 12.72
N VAL A 53 2.23 4.33 12.02
CA VAL A 53 2.31 3.37 10.90
C VAL A 53 3.23 3.89 9.80
N HIS A 54 3.12 5.17 9.43
CA HIS A 54 4.00 5.74 8.41
C HIS A 54 5.45 5.85 8.84
N LYS A 55 5.73 6.25 10.09
CA LYS A 55 7.09 6.30 10.64
C LYS A 55 7.71 4.91 10.74
N ALA A 56 6.96 3.92 11.20
CA ALA A 56 7.39 2.52 11.24
C ALA A 56 7.67 1.98 9.83
N PHE A 57 6.81 2.29 8.86
CA PHE A 57 7.06 1.91 7.46
C PHE A 57 8.32 2.59 6.92
N GLN A 58 8.52 3.89 7.16
CA GLN A 58 9.73 4.61 6.73
C GLN A 58 11.00 4.01 7.36
N GLU A 59 10.99 3.70 8.66
CA GLU A 59 12.11 3.05 9.32
C GLU A 59 12.33 1.63 8.77
N LEU A 60 11.26 0.88 8.52
CA LEU A 60 11.36 -0.45 7.91
C LEU A 60 12.03 -0.40 6.53
N MET A 61 11.72 0.60 5.71
CA MET A 61 12.35 0.79 4.40
C MET A 61 13.86 1.06 4.45
N THR A 62 14.41 1.39 5.63
CA THR A 62 15.86 1.55 5.82
C THR A 62 16.58 0.23 6.13
N LYS A 63 15.86 -0.87 6.40
CA LYS A 63 16.48 -2.16 6.69
C LYS A 63 17.17 -2.70 5.43
N GLU A 64 18.37 -3.24 5.60
CA GLU A 64 19.27 -3.65 4.51
C GLU A 64 18.58 -4.50 3.43
N PHE A 65 17.76 -5.47 3.83
CA PHE A 65 17.07 -6.39 2.91
C PHE A 65 15.94 -5.75 2.08
N LEU A 66 15.54 -4.51 2.39
CA LEU A 66 14.53 -3.74 1.65
C LEU A 66 15.13 -2.57 0.86
N ILE A 67 16.44 -2.33 0.97
CA ILE A 67 17.12 -1.28 0.21
C ILE A 67 16.92 -1.56 -1.29
N GLY A 68 16.50 -0.52 -2.03
CA GLY A 68 16.23 -0.62 -3.47
C GLY A 68 14.90 -1.29 -3.83
N THR A 69 14.08 -1.69 -2.86
CA THR A 69 12.71 -2.11 -3.13
C THR A 69 11.79 -0.90 -3.31
N VAL A 70 10.76 -1.06 -4.14
CA VAL A 70 9.77 -0.01 -4.39
C VAL A 70 8.38 -0.49 -3.94
N PRO A 71 7.64 0.29 -3.14
CA PRO A 71 6.23 0.00 -2.86
C PRO A 71 5.40 0.20 -4.14
N VAL A 72 4.82 -0.88 -4.64
CA VAL A 72 4.00 -0.85 -5.88
C VAL A 72 2.52 -0.68 -5.57
N PHE A 73 2.08 -1.17 -4.41
CA PHE A 73 0.71 -1.07 -3.96
C PHE A 73 0.64 -0.94 -2.44
N LYS A 74 -0.26 -0.09 -1.95
CA LYS A 74 -0.58 0.04 -0.53
C LYS A 74 -2.08 -0.06 -0.32
N ARG A 75 -2.51 -0.91 0.62
CA ARG A 75 -3.90 -0.95 1.09
C ARG A 75 -3.96 -0.53 2.55
N TYR A 76 -4.78 0.47 2.81
CA TYR A 76 -5.09 0.95 4.15
C TYR A 76 -6.45 0.39 4.59
N PHE A 77 -6.44 -0.27 5.74
CA PHE A 77 -7.63 -0.79 6.40
C PHE A 77 -8.01 0.20 7.51
N LEU A 78 -9.10 0.91 7.32
CA LEU A 78 -9.58 1.94 8.25
C LEU A 78 -10.77 1.43 9.04
N SER A 79 -10.83 1.79 10.33
CA SER A 79 -11.99 1.47 11.17
C SER A 79 -13.23 2.30 10.81
N ASP A 80 -13.01 3.52 10.34
CA ASP A 80 -14.06 4.48 9.98
C ASP A 80 -13.59 5.32 8.80
N ALA A 81 -13.68 4.76 7.59
CA ALA A 81 -13.13 5.40 6.40
C ALA A 81 -13.83 6.73 6.08
N ALA A 82 -15.11 6.89 6.45
CA ALA A 82 -15.85 8.11 6.22
C ALA A 82 -15.22 9.33 6.91
N ASN A 83 -14.73 9.14 8.15
CA ASN A 83 -14.10 10.21 8.92
C ASN A 83 -12.56 10.24 8.77
N GLN A 84 -11.95 9.10 8.43
CA GLN A 84 -10.49 8.94 8.47
C GLN A 84 -9.81 9.12 7.11
N ALA A 85 -10.47 8.81 6.00
CA ALA A 85 -9.84 8.74 4.68
C ALA A 85 -9.28 10.09 4.22
N THR A 86 -9.92 11.21 4.55
CA THR A 86 -9.46 12.55 4.17
C THR A 86 -8.08 12.87 4.74
N ALA A 87 -7.85 12.58 6.02
CA ALA A 87 -6.55 12.81 6.67
C ALA A 87 -5.46 11.91 6.07
N LEU A 88 -5.78 10.65 5.77
CA LEU A 88 -4.87 9.72 5.10
C LEU A 88 -4.51 10.22 3.69
N LYS A 89 -5.49 10.62 2.88
CA LYS A 89 -5.26 11.15 1.52
C LYS A 89 -4.30 12.34 1.53
N LYS A 90 -4.53 13.30 2.43
CA LYS A 90 -3.63 14.45 2.64
C LYS A 90 -2.22 14.03 3.03
N LYS A 91 -2.08 12.98 3.87
CA LYS A 91 -0.77 12.44 4.24
C LYS A 91 -0.05 11.81 3.04
N LEU A 92 -0.78 11.11 2.18
CA LEU A 92 -0.25 10.44 0.99
C LEU A 92 0.31 11.41 -0.05
N GLU A 93 -0.23 12.64 -0.15
CA GLU A 93 0.31 13.70 -1.02
C GLU A 93 1.77 14.07 -0.71
N THR A 94 2.23 13.80 0.52
CA THR A 94 3.61 14.09 0.97
C THR A 94 4.58 12.93 0.79
N LEU A 95 4.09 11.78 0.30
CA LEU A 95 4.86 10.55 0.23
C LEU A 95 5.14 10.17 -1.23
N PRO A 96 6.18 9.36 -1.50
CA PRO A 96 6.42 8.85 -2.83
C PRO A 96 5.16 8.14 -3.40
N PRO A 97 4.81 8.41 -4.66
CA PRO A 97 3.60 7.87 -5.26
C PRO A 97 3.66 6.35 -5.39
N CYS A 98 2.51 5.71 -5.21
CA CYS A 98 2.25 4.29 -5.49
C CYS A 98 0.74 4.10 -5.67
N ALA A 99 0.29 2.98 -6.23
CA ALA A 99 -1.15 2.69 -6.22
C ALA A 99 -1.66 2.51 -4.78
N VAL A 100 -2.79 3.15 -4.46
CA VAL A 100 -3.36 3.14 -3.11
C VAL A 100 -4.81 2.67 -3.12
N SER A 101 -5.13 1.74 -2.23
CA SER A 101 -6.47 1.30 -1.89
C SER A 101 -6.79 1.70 -0.45
N ILE A 102 -7.95 2.30 -0.22
CA ILE A 102 -8.46 2.62 1.13
C ILE A 102 -9.78 1.89 1.29
N VAL A 103 -9.90 1.06 2.32
CA VAL A 103 -11.11 0.28 2.58
C VAL A 103 -11.57 0.44 4.03
N GLN A 104 -12.88 0.46 4.24
CA GLN A 104 -13.46 0.39 5.59
C GLN A 104 -13.57 -1.06 6.01
N GLN A 105 -12.51 -1.56 6.65
CA GLN A 105 -12.43 -2.90 7.21
C GLN A 105 -11.63 -2.74 8.50
N SER A 106 -12.34 -2.64 9.63
CA SER A 106 -11.70 -2.41 10.93
C SER A 106 -10.66 -3.49 11.22
N PRO A 107 -9.43 -3.10 11.58
CA PRO A 107 -8.44 -4.03 12.12
C PRO A 107 -9.02 -4.86 13.29
N LEU A 108 -8.69 -6.16 13.31
CA LEU A 108 -9.19 -7.09 14.33
C LEU A 108 -8.71 -6.75 15.75
N ASP A 109 -7.54 -6.12 15.84
CA ASP A 109 -6.92 -5.69 17.09
C ASP A 109 -7.57 -4.42 17.69
N GLY A 110 -8.63 -3.88 17.08
CA GLY A 110 -9.33 -2.69 17.56
C GLY A 110 -8.67 -1.36 17.20
N SER A 111 -7.50 -1.40 16.55
CA SER A 111 -6.83 -0.21 16.04
C SER A 111 -7.65 0.49 14.96
N LYS A 112 -7.34 1.76 14.73
CA LYS A 112 -8.05 2.60 13.75
C LYS A 112 -7.52 2.41 12.34
N ILE A 113 -6.30 1.88 12.20
CA ILE A 113 -5.60 1.76 10.92
C ILE A 113 -4.64 0.56 10.92
N ALA A 114 -4.66 -0.21 9.84
CA ALA A 114 -3.59 -1.12 9.45
C ALA A 114 -3.16 -0.85 8.00
N LEU A 115 -1.92 -1.19 7.66
CA LEU A 115 -1.35 -1.01 6.33
C LEU A 115 -0.79 -2.31 5.79
N TRP A 116 -1.30 -2.74 4.64
CA TRP A 116 -0.61 -3.72 3.80
C TRP A 116 0.14 -3.01 2.67
N ALA A 117 1.44 -3.28 2.53
CA ALA A 117 2.26 -2.80 1.44
C ALA A 117 2.84 -3.97 0.65
N TYR A 118 2.71 -3.91 -0.67
CA TYR A 118 3.38 -4.80 -1.60
C TYR A 118 4.59 -4.07 -2.20
N LEU A 119 5.77 -4.65 -2.05
CA LEU A 119 7.02 -4.13 -2.58
C LEU A 119 7.69 -5.11 -3.53
N MET A 120 8.37 -4.57 -4.54
CA MET A 120 9.13 -5.33 -5.52
C MET A 120 10.57 -4.82 -5.59
N SER A 121 11.51 -5.72 -5.85
CA SER A 121 12.93 -5.41 -6.08
C SER A 121 13.28 -5.47 -7.57
N ASN A 122 14.33 -4.75 -7.99
CA ASN A 122 14.83 -4.79 -9.37
C ASN A 122 13.74 -4.46 -10.42
N VAL A 123 12.95 -3.42 -10.15
CA VAL A 123 11.90 -2.93 -11.03
C VAL A 123 12.16 -1.48 -11.41
N THR A 124 11.67 -1.05 -12.56
CA THR A 124 11.53 0.37 -12.92
C THR A 124 10.10 0.82 -12.71
N VAL A 125 9.91 2.10 -12.39
CA VAL A 125 8.60 2.67 -12.08
C VAL A 125 8.36 3.90 -12.91
N GLU A 126 7.19 3.95 -13.52
CA GLU A 126 6.61 5.13 -14.13
C GLU A 126 5.44 5.58 -13.27
N ALA A 127 5.67 6.66 -12.51
CA ALA A 127 4.66 7.25 -11.65
C ALA A 127 3.72 8.09 -12.51
N GLY A 128 2.53 7.55 -12.79
CA GLY A 128 1.44 8.24 -13.46
C GLY A 128 0.12 7.96 -12.77
N GLU A 129 -0.97 8.39 -13.41
CA GLU A 129 -2.33 8.03 -12.98
C GLU A 129 -2.54 6.51 -13.00
N LEU A 130 -1.99 5.85 -14.03
CA LEU A 130 -1.74 4.42 -14.05
C LEU A 130 -0.31 4.18 -13.55
N PHE A 131 -0.15 3.55 -12.38
CA PHE A 131 1.17 3.33 -11.81
C PHE A 131 1.79 2.07 -12.43
N THR A 132 2.78 2.26 -13.31
CA THR A 132 3.36 1.16 -14.09
C THR A 132 4.68 0.72 -13.50
N VAL A 133 4.81 -0.58 -13.29
CA VAL A 133 6.00 -1.24 -12.77
C VAL A 133 6.50 -2.20 -13.83
N SER A 134 7.74 -2.03 -14.27
CA SER A 134 8.32 -2.82 -15.35
C SER A 134 9.47 -3.67 -14.86
N HIS A 135 9.54 -4.91 -15.35
CA HIS A 135 10.60 -5.85 -15.02
C HIS A 135 10.78 -6.89 -16.11
N ASN A 136 12.03 -7.15 -16.50
CA ASN A 136 12.29 -7.97 -17.70
C ASN A 136 11.42 -7.45 -18.87
N ASP A 137 10.63 -8.34 -19.49
CA ASP A 137 9.70 -8.01 -20.58
C ASP A 137 8.23 -7.83 -20.11
N TYR A 138 7.99 -7.68 -18.81
CA TYR A 138 6.65 -7.54 -18.23
C TYR A 138 6.40 -6.12 -17.71
N HIS A 139 5.18 -5.63 -17.92
CA HIS A 139 4.65 -4.39 -17.38
C HIS A 139 3.43 -4.69 -16.52
N HIS A 140 3.47 -4.29 -15.26
CA HIS A 140 2.35 -4.40 -14.32
C HIS A 140 1.76 -3.02 -14.09
N HIS A 141 0.51 -2.85 -14.50
CA HIS A 141 -0.23 -1.61 -14.31
C HIS A 141 -1.09 -1.68 -13.05
N TRP A 142 -0.91 -0.70 -12.16
CA TRP A 142 -1.62 -0.61 -10.90
C TRP A 142 -2.54 0.61 -10.89
N LEU A 143 -3.84 0.33 -10.81
CA LEU A 143 -4.88 1.34 -10.64
C LEU A 143 -5.74 0.97 -9.44
N ALA A 144 -5.98 1.91 -8.54
CA ALA A 144 -6.75 1.66 -7.32
C ALA A 144 -7.45 2.92 -6.83
N GLY A 145 -8.58 2.72 -6.13
CA GLY A 145 -9.34 3.82 -5.53
C GLY A 145 -10.03 4.74 -6.53
N LYS A 146 -10.13 4.33 -7.80
CA LYS A 146 -10.90 5.06 -8.82
C LYS A 146 -12.39 4.85 -8.65
N GLY A 147 -13.14 5.90 -8.92
CA GLY A 147 -14.60 5.92 -8.92
C GLY A 147 -15.10 7.17 -9.61
N VAL A 148 -16.31 7.08 -10.15
CA VAL A 148 -17.00 8.17 -10.83
C VAL A 148 -18.21 8.53 -9.98
N SER A 149 -18.35 9.80 -9.61
CA SER A 149 -19.44 10.29 -8.76
C SER A 149 -20.49 11.05 -9.58
N ALA A 150 -20.85 10.52 -10.75
CA ALA A 150 -21.81 11.11 -11.67
C ALA A 150 -22.79 10.06 -12.19
N GLY A 151 -24.03 10.46 -12.47
CA GLY A 151 -25.02 9.57 -13.09
C GLY A 151 -25.39 8.33 -12.26
N ASN A 152 -25.83 7.28 -12.96
CA ASN A 152 -26.20 5.98 -12.38
C ASN A 152 -25.02 4.98 -12.46
N SER A 153 -25.17 3.79 -11.88
CA SER A 153 -24.10 2.77 -11.83
C SER A 153 -23.60 2.32 -13.20
N GLU A 154 -24.47 2.26 -14.21
CA GLU A 154 -24.09 1.93 -15.58
C GLU A 154 -23.18 3.01 -16.18
N ALA A 155 -23.55 4.27 -16.03
CA ALA A 155 -22.75 5.39 -16.52
C ALA A 155 -21.39 5.47 -15.81
N GLN A 156 -21.37 5.30 -14.49
CA GLN A 156 -20.14 5.28 -13.70
C GLN A 156 -19.20 4.16 -14.13
N THR A 157 -19.74 2.96 -14.35
CA THR A 157 -18.94 1.79 -14.77
C THR A 157 -18.41 1.99 -16.18
N ARG A 158 -19.24 2.46 -17.12
CA ARG A 158 -18.82 2.75 -18.49
C ARG A 158 -17.69 3.77 -18.52
N GLU A 159 -17.87 4.93 -17.88
CA GLU A 159 -16.87 6.00 -17.85
C GLU A 159 -15.55 5.50 -17.24
N LEU A 160 -15.62 4.75 -16.13
CA LEU A 160 -14.43 4.17 -15.50
C LEU A 160 -13.66 3.23 -16.44
N LEU A 161 -14.36 2.40 -17.21
CA LEU A 161 -13.74 1.45 -18.14
C LEU A 161 -13.20 2.15 -19.40
N GLU A 162 -13.92 3.14 -19.93
CA GLU A 162 -13.47 3.96 -21.06
C GLU A 162 -12.20 4.76 -20.70
N ASP A 163 -12.14 5.32 -19.49
CA ASP A 163 -10.94 6.02 -19.03
C ASP A 163 -9.78 5.06 -18.81
N TYR A 164 -10.03 3.84 -18.30
CA TYR A 164 -9.00 2.81 -18.19
C TYR A 164 -8.45 2.38 -19.55
N GLU A 165 -9.32 2.21 -20.56
CA GLU A 165 -8.90 1.91 -21.94
C GLU A 165 -7.98 3.00 -22.51
N LYS A 166 -8.34 4.28 -22.33
CA LYS A 166 -7.50 5.42 -22.75
C LYS A 166 -6.14 5.42 -22.06
N MET A 167 -6.08 5.04 -20.78
CA MET A 167 -4.81 4.97 -20.04
C MET A 167 -3.90 3.86 -20.57
N LEU A 168 -4.46 2.72 -21.01
CA LEU A 168 -3.69 1.60 -21.57
C LEU A 168 -3.22 1.81 -23.00
N ALA A 169 -3.89 2.69 -23.75
CA ALA A 169 -3.57 2.98 -25.14
C ALA A 169 -2.37 3.93 -25.33
N ASN A 170 -1.95 4.62 -24.26
CA ASN A 170 -0.82 5.56 -24.22
C ASN A 170 0.43 4.90 -23.64
#